data_AF-A0A197JTK2-F1
#
_entry.id   AF-A0A197JTK2-F1
#
_cell.length_a   1.000
_cell.length_b   1.000
_cell.length_c   1.000
_cell.angle_alpha   90.00
_cell.angle_beta   90.00
_cell.angle_gamma   90.00
#
_symmetry.space_group_name_H-M   'P 1'
#
loop_
_entity.id
_entity.type
_entity.pdbx_description
1 polymer ?
#
loop_
_entity_poly.entity_id
_entity_poly.type
_entity_poly.pdbx_seq_one_letter_code
_entity_poly.pdbx_strand_id
1 'polypeptide(L)'
;MKFSIILLLGLSQLSAAIADLVYYSVDWPVELERNWKDTTAEIQERTGISGYALYKNPDPQSYGYSLEVDIVGGWAKFTGRKYGFTDSAQPPDTYTLLAYRSGRHYVRYNSDMPRITSVGVEW
;
A
#
# COMPACT_ATOMS: atom_id res chain seq x y z
N MET A 1 12.60 59.12 4.34
CA MET A 1 13.08 57.79 3.89
C MET A 1 13.10 56.83 5.07
N LYS A 2 12.25 55.80 5.04
CA LYS A 2 12.56 54.40 5.33
C LYS A 2 11.26 53.60 5.19
N PHE A 3 11.19 52.85 4.10
CA PHE A 3 10.14 51.90 3.78
C PHE A 3 10.29 50.69 4.70
N SER A 4 9.26 50.36 5.47
CA SER A 4 9.15 49.06 6.11
C SER A 4 8.34 48.15 5.20
N ILE A 5 9.02 47.14 4.68
CA ILE A 5 8.54 46.16 3.72
C ILE A 5 7.53 45.22 4.39
N ILE A 6 6.42 45.01 3.68
CA ILE A 6 5.33 44.08 3.96
C ILE A 6 5.79 42.64 3.66
N LEU A 7 5.08 41.68 4.26
CA LEU A 7 4.68 40.38 3.70
C LEU A 7 5.27 39.17 4.44
N LEU A 8 4.55 38.73 5.49
CA LEU A 8 4.52 37.32 5.85
C LEU A 8 3.98 36.55 4.64
N LEU A 9 4.89 36.06 3.79
CA LEU A 9 4.57 35.09 2.76
C LEU A 9 4.26 33.77 3.46
N GLY A 10 3.02 33.32 3.25
CA GLY A 10 2.47 32.12 3.85
C GLY A 10 3.38 30.93 3.64
N LEU A 11 3.43 30.08 4.67
CA LEU A 11 3.82 28.69 4.49
C LEU A 11 2.95 28.14 3.37
N SER A 12 3.56 28.00 2.19
CA SER A 12 3.06 27.18 1.12
C SER A 12 2.74 25.82 1.72
N GLN A 13 1.44 25.53 1.88
CA GLN A 13 1.01 24.15 1.96
C GLN A 13 1.45 23.52 0.64
N LEU A 14 2.60 22.86 0.67
CA LEU A 14 2.85 21.72 -0.20
C LEU A 14 1.83 20.66 0.21
N SER A 15 0.59 20.87 -0.20
CA SER A 15 -0.26 19.76 -0.59
C SER A 15 0.47 19.16 -1.79
N ALA A 16 1.42 18.26 -1.52
CA ALA A 16 1.67 17.20 -2.47
C ALA A 16 0.27 16.64 -2.75
N ALA A 17 -0.11 16.54 -4.03
CA ALA A 17 -1.29 15.79 -4.41
C ALA A 17 -1.09 14.36 -3.89
N ILE A 18 -1.50 14.12 -2.66
CA ILE A 18 -1.76 12.80 -2.12
C ILE A 18 -3.01 12.44 -2.91
N ALA A 19 -2.84 11.67 -3.97
CA ALA A 19 -3.97 10.93 -4.45
C ALA A 19 -4.45 10.09 -3.26
N ASP A 20 -5.61 10.44 -2.74
CA ASP A 20 -6.16 9.84 -1.53
C ASP A 20 -6.45 8.37 -1.85
N LEU A 21 -5.58 7.49 -1.38
CA LEU A 21 -5.84 6.06 -1.42
C LEU A 21 -7.17 5.82 -0.69
N VAL A 22 -8.11 5.17 -1.37
CA VAL A 22 -9.35 4.72 -0.72
C VAL A 22 -9.07 3.38 -0.06
N TYR A 23 -9.19 3.34 1.27
CA TYR A 23 -8.87 2.15 2.06
C TYR A 23 -10.10 1.26 2.31
N TYR A 24 -9.88 -0.05 2.19
CA TYR A 24 -10.85 -1.09 2.47
C TYR A 24 -10.30 -2.04 3.53
N SER A 25 -11.14 -2.37 4.52
CA SER A 25 -10.77 -3.24 5.64
C SER A 25 -10.55 -4.68 5.17
N VAL A 26 -9.51 -5.32 5.70
CA VAL A 26 -9.18 -6.74 5.49
C VAL A 26 -8.66 -7.36 6.79
N ASP A 27 -8.55 -8.69 6.83
CA ASP A 27 -7.80 -9.41 7.86
C ASP A 27 -6.89 -10.43 7.17
N TRP A 28 -5.68 -9.98 6.85
CA TRP A 28 -4.67 -10.82 6.19
C TRP A 28 -3.58 -11.15 7.22
N PRO A 29 -3.66 -12.32 7.88
CA PRO A 29 -2.64 -12.75 8.85
C PRO A 29 -1.38 -13.24 8.15
N VAL A 30 -0.23 -13.05 8.81
CA VAL A 30 1.04 -13.62 8.37
C VAL A 30 1.06 -15.13 8.60
N GLU A 31 1.51 -15.86 7.58
CA GLU A 31 1.76 -17.29 7.68
C GLU A 31 3.27 -17.63 7.70
N LEU A 32 3.58 -18.84 8.14
CA LEU A 32 4.96 -19.34 8.13
C LEU A 32 5.45 -19.68 6.71
N GLU A 33 4.52 -20.08 5.84
CA GLU A 33 4.81 -20.53 4.49
C GLU A 33 4.06 -19.68 3.47
N ARG A 34 4.54 -19.72 2.22
CA ARG A 34 3.92 -19.01 1.10
C ARG A 34 2.64 -19.72 0.65
N ASN A 35 1.54 -19.45 1.33
CA ASN A 35 0.21 -19.97 1.01
C ASN A 35 -0.65 -18.90 0.31
N TRP A 36 -1.16 -19.26 -0.86
CA TRP A 36 -2.01 -18.38 -1.65
C TRP A 36 -3.46 -18.42 -1.18
N LYS A 37 -4.10 -17.26 -1.11
CA LYS A 37 -5.49 -17.09 -0.71
C LYS A 37 -6.20 -16.18 -1.71
N ASP A 38 -7.40 -16.56 -2.08
CA ASP A 38 -8.27 -15.68 -2.85
C ASP A 38 -8.84 -14.59 -1.93
N THR A 39 -8.96 -13.37 -2.45
CA THR A 39 -9.69 -12.30 -1.76
C THR A 39 -11.20 -12.51 -1.90
N THR A 40 -11.98 -11.86 -1.05
CA THR A 40 -13.43 -11.80 -1.25
C THR A 40 -13.78 -11.07 -2.55
N ALA A 41 -14.94 -11.37 -3.13
CA ALA A 41 -15.42 -10.69 -4.34
C ALA A 41 -15.50 -9.17 -4.16
N GLU A 42 -15.92 -8.69 -2.98
CA GLU A 42 -15.97 -7.26 -2.66
C GLU A 42 -14.58 -6.61 -2.71
N ILE A 43 -13.56 -7.23 -2.09
CA ILE A 43 -12.19 -6.70 -2.10
C ILE A 43 -11.64 -6.70 -3.52
N GLN A 44 -11.89 -7.76 -4.29
CA GLN A 44 -11.46 -7.81 -5.68
C GLN A 44 -12.13 -6.74 -6.54
N GLU A 45 -13.43 -6.52 -6.40
CA GLU A 45 -14.15 -5.47 -7.14
C GLU A 45 -13.60 -4.07 -6.80
N ARG A 46 -13.37 -3.80 -5.51
CA ARG A 46 -12.96 -2.48 -5.01
C ARG A 46 -11.49 -2.15 -5.25
N THR A 47 -10.62 -3.16 -5.30
CA THR A 47 -9.15 -2.97 -5.36
C THR A 47 -8.50 -3.54 -6.62
N GLY A 48 -9.18 -4.45 -7.31
CA GLY A 48 -8.59 -5.25 -8.37
C GLY A 48 -7.60 -6.31 -7.87
N ILE A 49 -7.47 -6.56 -6.57
CA ILE A 49 -6.63 -7.66 -6.06
C ILE A 49 -7.49 -8.92 -6.01
N SER A 50 -7.12 -9.97 -6.76
CA SER A 50 -7.85 -11.25 -6.80
C SER A 50 -7.40 -12.23 -5.71
N GLY A 51 -6.16 -12.10 -5.25
CA GLY A 51 -5.58 -12.99 -4.26
C GLY A 51 -4.28 -12.45 -3.69
N TYR A 52 -3.84 -13.06 -2.59
CA TYR A 52 -2.64 -12.68 -1.87
C TYR A 52 -1.94 -13.88 -1.23
N ALA A 53 -0.66 -13.70 -0.89
CA ALA A 53 0.05 -14.55 0.05
C ALA A 53 0.88 -13.65 0.97
N LEU A 54 0.64 -13.74 2.28
CA LEU A 54 1.39 -12.98 3.27
C LEU A 54 2.14 -13.92 4.20
N TYR A 55 3.47 -13.84 4.20
CA TYR A 55 4.29 -14.82 4.87
C TYR A 55 5.61 -14.26 5.41
N LYS A 56 6.18 -14.96 6.40
CA LYS A 56 7.51 -14.66 6.93
C LYS A 56 8.59 -15.07 5.93
N ASN A 57 9.57 -14.21 5.71
CA ASN A 57 10.71 -14.54 4.87
C ASN A 57 11.61 -15.59 5.58
N PRO A 58 11.98 -16.69 4.90
CA PRO A 58 12.77 -17.76 5.51
C PRO A 58 14.23 -17.36 5.79
N ASP A 59 14.77 -16.41 5.02
CA ASP A 59 16.09 -15.81 5.24
C ASP A 59 15.96 -14.27 5.26
N PRO A 60 15.57 -13.68 6.41
CA PRO A 60 15.29 -12.26 6.50
C PRO A 60 16.58 -11.45 6.65
N GLN A 61 17.35 -11.29 5.56
CA GLN A 61 18.57 -10.46 5.58
C GLN A 61 18.27 -8.95 5.70
N SER A 62 17.07 -8.51 5.31
CA SER A 62 16.67 -7.09 5.40
C SER A 62 15.18 -6.86 5.65
N TYR A 63 14.31 -7.82 5.28
CA TYR A 63 12.87 -7.72 5.48
C TYR A 63 12.33 -9.03 6.07
N GLY A 64 11.56 -8.92 7.15
CA GLY A 64 10.97 -10.05 7.86
C GLY A 64 9.78 -10.68 7.14
N TYR A 65 9.06 -9.91 6.31
CA TYR A 65 7.80 -10.34 5.70
C TYR A 65 7.75 -10.03 4.21
N SER A 66 7.00 -10.85 3.48
CA SER A 66 6.62 -10.62 2.08
C SER A 66 5.11 -10.69 1.95
N LEU A 67 4.53 -9.66 1.33
CA LEU A 67 3.16 -9.68 0.83
C LEU A 67 3.23 -9.78 -0.69
N GLU A 68 2.71 -10.87 -1.24
CA GLU A 68 2.44 -11.02 -2.67
C GLU A 68 0.95 -10.81 -2.93
N VAL A 69 0.63 -10.14 -4.04
CA VAL A 69 -0.75 -9.90 -4.48
C VAL A 69 -0.86 -10.17 -5.97
N ASP A 70 -1.99 -10.70 -6.42
CA ASP A 70 -2.32 -10.83 -7.84
C ASP A 70 -3.35 -9.76 -8.19
N ILE A 71 -2.99 -8.94 -9.18
CA ILE A 71 -3.78 -7.77 -9.56
C ILE A 71 -4.45 -8.06 -10.89
N VAL A 72 -5.78 -8.02 -10.89
CA VAL A 72 -6.67 -8.17 -12.05
C VAL A 72 -7.27 -6.80 -12.41
N GLY A 73 -7.55 -6.56 -13.69
CA GLY A 73 -8.21 -5.32 -14.13
C GLY A 73 -7.33 -4.31 -14.88
N GLY A 74 -6.44 -4.79 -15.75
CA GLY A 74 -5.91 -4.04 -16.88
C GLY A 74 -4.60 -3.26 -16.64
N TRP A 75 -4.00 -2.83 -17.76
CA TRP A 75 -2.77 -2.03 -17.81
C TRP A 75 -3.06 -0.60 -17.33
N ALA A 76 -2.45 -0.18 -16.23
CA ALA A 76 -2.54 1.19 -15.75
C ALA A 76 -1.54 2.06 -16.54
N LYS A 77 -1.85 2.28 -17.83
CA LYS A 77 -1.07 2.99 -18.88
C LYS A 77 0.27 3.62 -18.41
N PHE A 78 0.35 4.95 -18.30
CA PHE A 78 1.61 5.65 -18.02
C PHE A 78 1.85 5.93 -16.53
N THR A 79 0.79 5.93 -15.71
CA THR A 79 0.87 6.34 -14.30
C THR A 79 0.96 5.17 -13.32
N GLY A 80 0.65 3.95 -13.75
CA GLY A 80 0.51 2.82 -12.83
C GLY A 80 -0.71 2.97 -11.92
N ARG A 81 -1.03 1.92 -11.17
CA ARG A 81 -2.01 1.94 -10.09
C ARG A 81 -1.28 1.84 -8.77
N LYS A 82 -1.53 2.79 -7.86
CA LYS A 82 -0.89 2.82 -6.54
C LYS A 82 -1.73 2.05 -5.54
N TYR A 83 -1.05 1.24 -4.75
CA TYR A 83 -1.62 0.47 -3.66
C TYR A 83 -0.93 0.85 -2.35
N GLY A 84 -1.68 0.83 -1.25
CA GLY A 84 -1.18 0.92 0.11
C GLY A 84 -1.64 -0.29 0.92
N PHE A 85 -0.77 -0.85 1.75
CA PHE A 85 -1.07 -1.97 2.63
C PHE A 85 -0.73 -1.54 4.05
N THR A 86 -1.75 -1.41 4.89
CA THR A 86 -1.58 -0.92 6.26
C THR A 86 -1.61 -2.09 7.23
N ASP A 87 -0.62 -2.17 8.11
CA ASP A 87 -0.56 -3.23 9.11
C ASP A 87 -1.38 -2.94 10.37
N SER A 88 -1.21 -3.76 11.39
CA SER A 88 -1.92 -3.66 12.68
C SER A 88 -1.14 -2.93 13.76
N ALA A 89 0.03 -2.35 13.45
CA ALA A 89 0.86 -1.66 14.42
C ALA A 89 0.16 -0.40 14.97
N GLN A 90 0.70 0.13 16.07
CA GLN A 90 0.21 1.36 16.69
C GLN A 90 1.40 2.30 16.99
N PRO A 91 1.61 3.35 16.17
CA PRO A 91 0.83 3.72 14.99
C PRO A 91 0.96 2.70 13.84
N PRO A 92 -0.03 2.60 12.94
CA PRO A 92 0.03 1.65 11.84
C PRO A 92 1.02 2.13 10.76
N ASP A 93 1.77 1.19 10.19
CA ASP A 93 2.67 1.46 9.07
C ASP A 93 1.97 1.14 7.74
N THR A 94 2.31 1.89 6.68
CA THR A 94 1.76 1.68 5.33
C THR A 94 2.86 1.39 4.33
N TYR A 95 2.72 0.27 3.62
CA TYR A 95 3.65 -0.17 2.58
C TYR A 95 3.03 0.05 1.20
N THR A 96 3.77 0.68 0.29
CA THR A 96 3.21 1.07 -1.01
C THR A 96 3.74 0.19 -2.15
N LEU A 97 2.87 -0.07 -3.12
CA LEU A 97 3.19 -0.80 -4.34
C LEU A 97 2.64 -0.02 -5.54
N LEU A 98 3.47 0.14 -6.58
CA LEU A 98 3.05 0.72 -7.85
C LEU A 98 2.99 -0.38 -8.91
N ALA A 99 1.79 -0.68 -9.41
CA ALA A 99 1.56 -1.73 -10.39
C ALA A 99 1.19 -1.16 -11.77
N TYR A 100 2.03 -1.40 -12.77
CA TYR A 100 1.79 -0.94 -14.16
C TYR A 100 0.97 -1.93 -15.01
N ARG A 101 0.93 -3.19 -14.59
CA ARG A 101 0.25 -4.27 -15.31
C ARG A 101 -0.41 -5.24 -14.35
N SER A 102 -1.40 -5.96 -14.85
CA SER A 102 -1.97 -7.12 -14.17
C SER A 102 -0.93 -8.21 -13.93
N GLY A 103 -1.19 -9.06 -12.94
CA GLY A 103 -0.36 -10.18 -12.53
C GLY A 103 0.16 -10.05 -11.11
N ARG A 104 1.14 -10.89 -10.77
CA ARG A 104 1.71 -10.96 -9.42
C ARG A 104 2.73 -9.87 -9.18
N HIS A 105 2.57 -9.21 -8.04
CA HIS A 105 3.47 -8.21 -7.50
C HIS A 105 3.75 -8.50 -6.04
N TYR A 106 4.77 -7.87 -5.47
CA TYR A 106 5.09 -8.06 -4.07
C TYR A 106 5.66 -6.80 -3.42
N VAL A 107 5.47 -6.71 -2.11
CA VAL A 107 6.14 -5.77 -1.24
C VAL A 107 6.81 -6.54 -0.10
N ARG A 108 8.03 -6.14 0.23
CA ARG A 108 8.79 -6.66 1.38
C ARG A 108 8.86 -5.59 2.45
N TYR A 109 8.66 -5.98 3.70
CA TYR A 109 8.57 -5.03 4.79
C TYR A 109 8.98 -5.63 6.14
N ASN A 110 9.19 -4.74 7.11
CA ASN A 110 9.38 -5.05 8.52
C ASN A 110 8.25 -4.41 9.31
N SER A 111 7.70 -5.12 10.28
CA SER A 111 6.66 -4.65 11.17
C SER A 111 6.70 -5.45 12.46
N ASP A 112 6.45 -4.79 13.59
CA ASP A 112 6.25 -5.47 14.87
C ASP A 112 4.88 -6.17 14.94
N MET A 113 3.91 -5.74 14.13
CA MET A 113 2.55 -6.29 14.07
C MET A 113 2.11 -6.48 12.60
N PRO A 114 2.69 -7.46 11.88
CA PRO A 114 2.72 -7.51 10.41
C PRO A 114 1.40 -7.92 9.74
N ARG A 115 0.33 -8.20 10.48
CA ARG A 115 -1.01 -8.47 9.92
C ARG A 115 -1.46 -7.24 9.14
N ILE A 116 -1.88 -7.41 7.89
CA ILE A 116 -2.46 -6.33 7.10
C ILE A 116 -3.95 -6.20 7.44
N THR A 117 -4.36 -4.98 7.76
CA THR A 117 -5.72 -4.64 8.23
C THR A 117 -6.48 -3.74 7.26
N SER A 118 -5.79 -3.08 6.33
CA SER A 118 -6.45 -2.38 5.24
C SER A 118 -5.62 -2.31 3.97
N VAL A 119 -6.33 -2.22 2.84
CA VAL A 119 -5.76 -2.06 1.50
C VAL A 119 -6.29 -0.75 0.90
N GLY A 120 -5.38 0.16 0.60
CA GLY A 120 -5.62 1.39 -0.14
C GLY A 120 -5.39 1.20 -1.64
N VAL A 121 -6.22 1.81 -2.47
CA VAL A 121 -6.01 1.87 -3.93
C VAL A 121 -6.30 3.27 -4.46
N GLU A 122 -5.50 3.70 -5.43
CA GLU A 122 -5.69 4.91 -6.24
C GLU A 122 -6.13 4.47 -7.64
N TRP A 123 -7.30 4.93 -8.09
CA TRP A 123 -7.89 4.56 -9.39
C TRP A 123 -7.53 5.54 -10.51
#